data_AF-A0A350RH68-F1
#
_entry.id   AF-A0A350RH68-F1
#
_cell.length_a   1.000
_cell.length_b   1.000
_cell.length_c   1.000
_cell.angle_alpha   90.00
_cell.angle_beta   90.00
_cell.angle_gamma   90.00
#
_symmetry.space_group_name_H-M   'P 1'
#
loop_
_entity.id
_entity.type
_entity.pdbx_description
1 polymer ?
#
loop_
_entity_poly.entity_id
_entity_poly.type
_entity_poly.pdbx_seq_one_letter_code
_entity_poly.pdbx_strand_id
1 'polypeptide(L)'
;ETYVEPAADLNDFEALKAYSTNGDLTEDPAAAIPVRFADLPTSEAPVMLNFEAALEYAKTYGQRNGSQWSNDVTIVVRKAPELSVPVVAAQLTVPTLYIVASDDEVAGASPAVAQQCFDTIAGPKAWEDIEGGHFGLLHEDSHLFQQALDADLSFLADHF
;
A
#
# COMPACT_ATOMS: atom_id res chain seq x y z
N GLU A 1 -6.41 -8.68 6.24
CA GLU A 1 -6.07 -7.61 7.20
C GLU A 1 -7.37 -7.01 7.72
N THR A 2 -7.42 -6.60 8.97
CA THR A 2 -8.60 -5.94 9.54
C THR A 2 -8.35 -4.44 9.44
N TYR A 3 -9.09 -3.76 8.57
CA TYR A 3 -8.94 -2.32 8.40
C TYR A 3 -9.38 -1.60 9.68
N VAL A 4 -8.60 -0.61 10.10
CA VAL A 4 -9.00 0.28 11.19
C VAL A 4 -10.04 1.24 10.64
N GLU A 5 -11.27 1.10 11.11
CA GLU A 5 -12.34 2.08 10.87
C GLU A 5 -11.86 3.45 11.35
N PRO A 6 -11.92 4.50 10.51
CA PRO A 6 -11.54 5.84 10.93
C PRO A 6 -12.32 6.27 12.17
N ALA A 7 -11.61 6.85 13.14
CA ALA A 7 -12.24 7.55 14.25
C ALA A 7 -13.18 8.63 13.72
N ALA A 8 -14.41 8.65 14.24
CA ALA A 8 -15.46 9.56 13.79
C ALA A 8 -15.12 11.06 14.01
N ASP A 9 -14.09 11.36 14.79
CA ASP A 9 -13.72 12.70 15.26
C ASP A 9 -12.39 13.22 14.70
N LEU A 10 -11.96 12.74 13.52
CA LEU A 10 -10.75 13.17 12.78
C LEU A 10 -9.40 12.85 13.45
N ASN A 11 -9.38 12.31 14.67
CA ASN A 11 -8.16 12.10 15.43
C ASN A 11 -7.11 11.24 14.70
N ASP A 12 -7.54 10.23 13.93
CA ASP A 12 -6.62 9.39 13.14
C ASP A 12 -5.90 10.20 12.05
N PHE A 13 -6.63 11.10 11.38
CA PHE A 13 -6.04 11.98 10.37
C PHE A 13 -5.10 13.02 11.00
N GLU A 14 -5.48 13.59 12.14
CA GLU A 14 -4.61 14.52 12.86
C GLU A 14 -3.32 13.84 13.34
N ALA A 15 -3.40 12.60 13.82
CA ALA A 15 -2.23 11.81 14.19
C ALA A 15 -1.31 11.54 12.98
N LEU A 16 -1.88 11.14 11.84
CA LEU A 16 -1.13 10.96 10.59
C LEU A 16 -0.44 12.25 10.15
N LYS A 17 -1.15 13.37 10.18
CA LYS A 17 -0.62 14.69 9.80
C LYS A 17 0.48 15.17 10.75
N ALA A 18 0.32 14.94 12.05
CA ALA A 18 1.33 15.27 13.05
C ALA A 18 2.60 14.44 12.84
N TYR A 19 2.44 13.13 12.61
CA TYR A 19 3.57 12.22 12.36
C TYR A 19 4.29 12.52 11.05
N SER A 20 3.58 12.87 9.97
CA SER A 20 4.23 13.21 8.69
C SER A 20 5.10 14.47 8.78
N THR A 21 4.77 15.39 9.69
CA THR A 21 5.51 16.64 9.89
C THR A 21 6.65 16.49 10.91
N ASN A 22 6.40 15.76 12.01
CA ASN A 22 7.26 15.76 13.20
C ASN A 22 7.66 14.36 13.68
N GLY A 23 7.43 13.32 12.88
CA GLY A 23 7.72 11.94 13.26
C GLY A 23 9.20 11.77 13.60
N ASP A 24 9.47 11.28 14.81
CA ASP A 24 10.83 10.99 15.24
C ASP A 24 11.29 9.65 14.66
N LEU A 25 12.18 9.72 13.68
CA LEU A 25 12.76 8.54 13.03
C LEU A 25 13.91 7.91 13.84
N THR A 26 14.27 8.50 14.98
CA THR A 26 15.33 8.00 15.87
C THR A 26 14.80 7.03 16.94
N GLU A 27 13.48 6.97 17.14
CA GLU A 27 12.85 6.02 18.05
C GLU A 27 13.10 4.56 17.65
N ASP A 28 13.08 3.69 18.67
CA ASP A 28 13.15 2.25 18.50
C ASP A 28 12.02 1.78 17.57
N PRO A 29 12.36 1.06 16.48
CA PRO A 29 11.38 0.66 15.49
C PRO A 29 10.38 -0.35 16.05
N ALA A 30 9.19 -0.41 15.43
CA ALA A 30 8.19 -1.43 15.71
C ALA A 30 8.68 -2.82 15.28
N ALA A 31 9.42 -2.88 14.17
CA ALA A 31 10.12 -4.08 13.73
C ALA A 31 11.39 -3.73 12.94
N ALA A 32 12.40 -4.59 13.02
CA ALA A 32 13.59 -4.55 12.19
C ALA A 32 13.75 -5.92 11.53
N ILE A 33 13.49 -5.97 10.21
CA ILE A 33 13.46 -7.21 9.44
C ILE A 33 14.73 -7.26 8.59
N PRO A 34 15.67 -8.17 8.86
CA PRO A 34 16.85 -8.34 8.01
C PRO A 34 16.43 -8.92 6.65
N VAL A 35 17.00 -8.34 5.59
CA VAL A 35 16.77 -8.76 4.20
C VAL A 35 18.10 -9.22 3.61
N ARG A 36 18.10 -10.41 3.02
CA ARG A 36 19.24 -10.91 2.27
C ARG A 36 19.18 -10.39 0.83
N PHE A 37 20.28 -9.82 0.34
CA PHE A 37 20.61 -9.81 -1.09
C PHE A 37 21.36 -11.12 -1.42
N ALA A 38 20.95 -11.77 -2.51
CA ALA A 38 21.00 -13.21 -2.72
C ALA A 38 22.39 -13.89 -2.72
N ASP A 39 22.36 -15.21 -2.46
CA ASP A 39 23.02 -16.23 -3.31
C ASP A 39 22.46 -17.61 -2.93
N LEU A 40 21.36 -17.99 -3.59
CA LEU A 40 21.03 -19.38 -3.92
C LEU A 40 21.17 -19.46 -5.44
N PRO A 41 21.60 -20.60 -6.03
CA PRO A 41 22.07 -20.66 -7.42
C PRO A 41 21.00 -20.39 -8.51
N THR A 42 19.79 -19.96 -8.15
CA THR A 42 18.65 -19.81 -9.07
C THR A 42 17.93 -18.45 -9.02
N SER A 43 18.32 -17.49 -8.17
CA SER A 43 17.66 -16.17 -8.16
C SER A 43 18.52 -15.07 -7.53
N GLU A 44 18.57 -13.90 -8.20
CA GLU A 44 19.16 -12.65 -7.68
C GLU A 44 18.18 -11.84 -6.82
N ALA A 45 16.91 -12.27 -6.71
CA ALA A 45 15.89 -11.52 -5.98
C ALA A 45 16.11 -11.58 -4.46
N PRO A 46 15.97 -10.44 -3.73
CA PRO A 46 16.09 -10.42 -2.29
C PRO A 46 14.99 -11.25 -1.63
N VAL A 47 15.32 -11.89 -0.50
CA VAL A 47 14.37 -12.70 0.28
C VAL A 47 14.17 -12.06 1.65
N MET A 48 12.91 -11.74 1.97
CA MET A 48 12.52 -11.29 3.31
C MET A 48 12.40 -12.48 4.25
N LEU A 49 13.13 -12.45 5.37
CA LEU A 49 13.00 -13.45 6.44
C LEU A 49 11.93 -12.97 7.42
N ASN A 50 10.68 -13.27 7.11
CA ASN A 50 9.49 -12.73 7.80
C ASN A 50 9.07 -13.49 9.07
N PHE A 51 9.87 -14.45 9.56
CA PHE A 51 9.63 -15.12 10.85
C PHE A 51 10.92 -15.60 11.53
N GLU A 52 10.87 -15.68 12.85
CA GLU A 52 12.05 -15.88 13.70
C GLU A 52 12.80 -17.20 13.43
N ALA A 53 12.08 -18.28 13.13
CA ALA A 53 12.71 -19.56 12.78
C ALA A 53 13.52 -19.51 11.48
N ALA A 54 13.07 -18.75 10.46
CA ALA A 54 13.83 -18.55 9.23
C ALA A 54 15.08 -17.70 9.47
N LEU A 55 14.96 -16.68 10.33
CA LEU A 55 16.10 -15.86 10.74
C LEU A 55 17.14 -16.69 11.50
N GLU A 56 16.73 -17.47 12.50
CA GLU A 56 17.64 -18.32 13.29
C GLU A 56 18.29 -19.40 12.44
N TYR A 57 17.55 -20.01 11.51
CA TYR A 57 18.12 -20.93 10.53
C TYR A 57 19.19 -20.24 9.66
N ALA A 58 18.92 -19.04 9.16
CA ALA A 58 19.86 -18.27 8.35
C ALA A 58 21.11 -17.85 9.14
N LYS A 59 20.98 -17.43 10.40
CA LYS A 59 22.13 -17.14 11.27
C LYS A 59 22.98 -18.38 11.53
N THR A 60 22.33 -19.50 11.88
CA THR A 60 23.01 -20.74 12.30
C THR A 60 23.70 -21.42 11.13
N TYR A 61 23.08 -21.42 9.94
CA TYR A 61 23.53 -22.23 8.81
C TYR A 61 23.92 -21.43 7.58
N GLY A 62 23.41 -20.21 7.43
CA GLY A 62 23.76 -19.29 6.36
C GLY A 62 25.09 -18.59 6.59
N GLN A 63 25.46 -18.25 7.84
CA GLN A 63 26.72 -17.55 8.18
C GLN A 63 27.93 -18.47 8.39
N ARG A 64 27.92 -19.68 7.82
CA ARG A 64 29.06 -20.60 7.94
C ARG A 64 30.28 -20.03 7.22
N ASN A 65 31.47 -20.38 7.70
CA ASN A 65 32.73 -19.97 7.08
C ASN A 65 32.78 -20.47 5.61
N GLY A 66 32.98 -19.55 4.66
CA GLY A 66 32.94 -19.83 3.21
C GLY A 66 31.56 -19.70 2.54
N SER A 67 30.53 -19.28 3.27
CA SER A 67 29.24 -18.88 2.67
C SER A 67 29.32 -17.51 1.99
N GLN A 68 28.54 -17.32 0.92
CA GLN A 68 28.30 -16.02 0.29
C GLN A 68 27.09 -15.31 0.90
N TRP A 69 26.80 -15.56 2.19
CA TRP A 69 25.69 -14.90 2.86
C TRP A 69 26.12 -13.53 3.38
N SER A 70 25.37 -12.49 3.01
CA SER A 70 25.46 -11.14 3.56
C SER A 70 24.08 -10.64 3.98
N ASN A 71 24.03 -9.86 5.06
CA ASN A 71 22.85 -9.06 5.42
C ASN A 71 23.14 -7.62 5.05
N ASP A 72 22.77 -7.24 3.82
CA ASP A 72 23.12 -5.93 3.26
C ASP A 72 22.07 -4.86 3.58
N VAL A 73 20.83 -5.27 3.90
CA VAL A 73 19.71 -4.35 4.13
C VAL A 73 18.86 -4.82 5.30
N THR A 74 18.47 -3.89 6.17
CA THR A 74 17.44 -4.11 7.18
C THR A 74 16.25 -3.23 6.87
N ILE A 75 15.06 -3.82 6.70
CA ILE A 75 13.81 -3.08 6.62
C ILE A 75 13.44 -2.66 8.04
N VAL A 76 13.30 -1.36 8.26
CA VAL A 76 12.91 -0.79 9.55
C VAL A 76 11.46 -0.32 9.45
N VAL A 77 10.58 -0.98 10.20
CA VAL A 77 9.17 -0.58 10.35
C VAL A 77 9.06 0.35 11.55
N ARG A 78 8.64 1.59 11.33
CA ARG A 78 8.51 2.60 12.39
C ARG A 78 7.18 2.47 13.12
N LYS A 79 7.14 2.96 14.37
CA LYS A 79 5.91 3.17 15.11
C LYS A 79 5.23 4.43 14.54
N ALA A 80 4.56 4.26 13.43
CA ALA A 80 3.77 5.29 12.78
C ALA A 80 2.28 4.99 12.99
N PRO A 81 1.41 6.02 13.06
CA PRO A 81 -0.02 5.81 12.88
C PRO A 81 -0.27 5.05 11.56
N GLU A 82 -1.20 4.11 11.58
CA GLU A 82 -1.52 3.32 10.39
C GLU A 82 -2.10 4.23 9.30
N LEU A 83 -1.46 4.25 8.13
CA LEU A 83 -2.01 4.95 6.97
C LEU A 83 -3.13 4.09 6.40
N SER A 84 -4.35 4.42 6.78
CA SER A 84 -5.56 3.79 6.27
C SER A 84 -6.17 4.69 5.19
N VAL A 85 -6.46 4.13 4.01
CA VAL A 85 -7.02 4.89 2.86
C VAL A 85 -8.35 5.59 3.22
N PRO A 86 -9.30 4.95 3.95
CA PRO A 86 -10.53 5.60 4.42
C PRO A 86 -10.30 6.82 5.32
N VAL A 87 -9.26 6.82 6.17
CA VAL A 87 -8.96 7.98 7.05
C VAL A 87 -8.65 9.22 6.21
N VAL A 88 -7.93 9.05 5.10
CA VAL A 88 -7.55 10.16 4.22
C VAL A 88 -8.68 10.53 3.27
N ALA A 89 -9.45 9.55 2.76
CA ALA A 89 -10.57 9.78 1.84
C ALA A 89 -11.61 10.75 2.41
N ALA A 90 -11.94 10.63 3.69
CA ALA A 90 -12.89 11.52 4.37
C ALA A 90 -12.47 13.01 4.36
N GLN A 91 -11.20 13.33 4.09
CA GLN A 91 -10.68 14.70 4.07
C GLN A 91 -10.70 15.34 2.67
N LEU A 92 -11.08 14.58 1.63
CA LEU A 92 -11.11 15.09 0.26
C LEU A 92 -12.27 16.08 0.08
N THR A 93 -11.93 17.32 -0.28
CA THR A 93 -12.90 18.41 -0.55
C THR A 93 -12.95 18.82 -2.02
N VAL A 94 -12.05 18.28 -2.84
CA VAL A 94 -11.95 18.53 -4.29
C VAL A 94 -12.74 17.48 -5.08
N PRO A 95 -13.14 17.76 -6.34
CA PRO A 95 -13.67 16.74 -7.22
C PRO A 95 -12.76 15.51 -7.26
N THR A 96 -13.32 14.34 -7.02
CA THR A 96 -12.56 13.07 -6.97
C THR A 96 -13.22 12.00 -7.85
N LEU A 97 -12.43 11.35 -8.72
CA LEU A 97 -12.84 10.18 -9.49
C LEU A 97 -12.29 8.91 -8.85
N TYR A 98 -13.13 7.90 -8.66
CA TYR A 98 -12.76 6.55 -8.26
C TYR A 98 -12.96 5.63 -9.46
N ILE A 99 -11.88 5.01 -9.94
CA ILE A 99 -11.92 3.92 -10.92
C ILE A 99 -11.61 2.64 -10.15
N VAL A 100 -12.56 1.72 -10.10
CA VAL A 100 -12.52 0.57 -9.19
C VAL A 100 -12.68 -0.73 -9.99
N ALA A 101 -11.74 -1.64 -9.79
CA ALA A 101 -11.79 -2.97 -10.38
C ALA A 101 -12.73 -3.87 -9.56
N SER A 102 -13.73 -4.45 -10.20
CA SER A 102 -14.83 -5.19 -9.54
C SER A 102 -14.37 -6.39 -8.72
N ASP A 103 -13.24 -6.98 -9.08
CA ASP A 103 -12.66 -8.17 -8.45
C ASP A 103 -11.26 -7.88 -7.86
N ASP A 104 -10.94 -6.63 -7.52
CA ASP A 104 -9.62 -6.28 -6.96
C ASP A 104 -9.30 -7.12 -5.70
N GLU A 105 -8.28 -7.96 -5.83
CA GLU A 105 -7.87 -8.93 -4.83
C GLU A 105 -6.93 -8.33 -3.77
N VAL A 106 -6.47 -7.10 -3.95
CA VAL A 106 -5.63 -6.40 -2.99
C VAL A 106 -6.51 -5.85 -1.88
N ALA A 107 -6.31 -6.34 -0.66
CA ALA A 107 -7.18 -6.03 0.48
C ALA A 107 -7.43 -4.51 0.67
N GLY A 108 -6.41 -3.68 0.49
CA GLY A 108 -6.51 -2.22 0.62
C GLY A 108 -7.12 -1.48 -0.58
N ALA A 109 -7.29 -2.15 -1.71
CA ALA A 109 -7.93 -1.61 -2.92
C ALA A 109 -9.25 -2.35 -3.26
N SER A 110 -9.64 -3.32 -2.44
CA SER A 110 -10.85 -4.11 -2.66
C SER A 110 -12.09 -3.23 -2.84
N PRO A 111 -13.09 -3.68 -3.63
CA PRO A 111 -14.30 -2.90 -3.88
C PRO A 111 -15.00 -2.41 -2.60
N ALA A 112 -14.98 -3.24 -1.53
CA ALA A 112 -15.56 -2.88 -0.25
C ALA A 112 -14.84 -1.69 0.41
N VAL A 113 -13.50 -1.68 0.38
CA VAL A 113 -12.71 -0.56 0.92
C VAL A 113 -12.86 0.67 0.04
N ALA A 114 -12.84 0.51 -1.28
CA ALA A 114 -13.05 1.60 -2.22
C ALA A 114 -14.43 2.26 -2.01
N GLN A 115 -15.48 1.47 -1.84
CA GLN A 115 -16.84 1.96 -1.54
C GLN A 115 -16.88 2.72 -0.21
N GLN A 116 -16.27 2.18 0.85
CA GLN A 116 -16.19 2.86 2.14
C GLN A 116 -15.48 4.22 2.02
N CYS A 117 -14.38 4.28 1.28
CA CYS A 117 -13.68 5.54 1.00
C CYS A 117 -14.58 6.50 0.23
N PHE A 118 -15.20 6.03 -0.85
CA PHE A 118 -16.09 6.83 -1.68
C PHE A 118 -17.22 7.43 -0.85
N ASP A 119 -17.88 6.65 -0.01
CA ASP A 119 -19.01 7.11 0.81
C ASP A 119 -18.63 8.23 1.80
N THR A 120 -17.41 8.20 2.33
CA THR A 120 -16.92 9.21 3.30
C THR A 120 -16.49 10.53 2.68
N ILE A 121 -16.20 10.58 1.37
CA ILE A 121 -15.83 11.82 0.68
C ILE A 121 -17.02 12.79 0.68
N ALA A 122 -16.80 14.01 1.20
CA ALA A 122 -17.80 15.07 1.23
C ALA A 122 -17.80 15.94 -0.04
N GLY A 123 -16.68 16.00 -0.76
CA GLY A 123 -16.55 16.73 -2.02
C GLY A 123 -17.32 16.08 -3.19
N PRO A 124 -17.39 16.75 -4.36
CA PRO A 124 -17.92 16.14 -5.57
C PRO A 124 -17.15 14.86 -5.90
N LYS A 125 -17.87 13.79 -6.24
CA LYS A 125 -17.28 12.48 -6.45
C LYS A 125 -17.98 11.70 -7.55
N ALA A 126 -17.20 10.97 -8.33
CA ALA A 126 -17.65 10.10 -9.41
C ALA A 126 -17.04 8.70 -9.25
N TRP A 127 -17.82 7.68 -9.63
CA TRP A 127 -17.45 6.26 -9.52
C TRP A 127 -17.53 5.61 -10.89
N GLU A 128 -16.48 4.90 -11.27
CA GLU A 128 -16.38 4.12 -12.50
C GLU A 128 -15.96 2.68 -12.16
N ASP A 129 -16.77 1.70 -12.56
CA ASP A 129 -16.43 0.28 -12.40
C ASP A 129 -15.73 -0.24 -13.65
N ILE A 130 -14.59 -0.91 -13.47
CA ILE A 130 -13.92 -1.68 -14.51
C ILE A 130 -13.95 -3.17 -14.15
N GLU A 131 -14.10 -4.03 -15.16
CA GLU A 131 -14.10 -5.49 -14.94
C GLU A 131 -12.69 -6.00 -14.61
N GLY A 132 -12.60 -6.99 -13.71
CA GLY A 132 -11.38 -7.73 -13.41
C GLY A 132 -10.70 -7.30 -12.10
N GLY A 133 -9.43 -7.68 -11.96
CA GLY A 133 -8.66 -7.53 -10.74
C GLY A 133 -7.67 -6.36 -10.76
N HIS A 134 -6.79 -6.30 -9.76
CA HIS A 134 -5.89 -5.17 -9.48
C HIS A 134 -5.03 -4.72 -10.68
N PHE A 135 -4.75 -5.64 -11.60
CA PHE A 135 -3.86 -5.45 -12.74
C PHE A 135 -4.59 -5.20 -14.08
N GLY A 136 -5.91 -4.91 -14.04
CA GLY A 136 -6.74 -4.73 -15.24
C GLY A 136 -6.25 -3.64 -16.21
N LEU A 137 -5.47 -2.66 -15.73
CA LEU A 137 -4.97 -1.53 -16.51
C LEU A 137 -3.51 -1.67 -16.98
N LEU A 138 -2.90 -2.86 -16.91
CA LEU A 138 -1.49 -3.06 -17.30
C LEU A 138 -1.21 -2.88 -18.80
N HIS A 139 -2.22 -3.04 -19.66
CA HIS A 139 -2.05 -3.07 -21.11
C HIS A 139 -2.76 -1.88 -21.77
N GLU A 140 -2.00 -0.95 -22.35
CA GLU A 140 -2.52 0.27 -22.97
C GLU A 140 -3.51 0.03 -24.10
N ASP A 141 -3.32 -1.04 -24.88
CA ASP A 141 -4.21 -1.41 -25.99
C ASP A 141 -5.49 -2.14 -25.53
N SER A 142 -5.66 -2.35 -24.22
CA SER A 142 -6.83 -3.07 -23.69
C SER A 142 -8.06 -2.16 -23.62
N HIS A 143 -9.24 -2.77 -23.74
CA HIS A 143 -10.50 -2.04 -23.60
C HIS A 143 -10.68 -1.44 -22.19
N LEU A 144 -10.16 -2.10 -21.14
CA LEU A 144 -10.21 -1.58 -19.77
C LEU A 144 -9.36 -0.32 -19.61
N PHE A 145 -8.17 -0.30 -20.21
CA PHE A 145 -7.32 0.89 -20.23
C PHE A 145 -8.00 2.04 -20.96
N GLN A 146 -8.61 1.78 -22.12
CA GLN A 146 -9.33 2.81 -22.85
C GLN A 146 -10.55 3.33 -22.07
N GLN A 147 -11.31 2.45 -21.42
CA GLN A 147 -12.44 2.83 -20.58
C GLN A 147 -12.02 3.76 -19.43
N ALA A 148 -10.95 3.39 -18.70
CA ALA A 148 -10.41 4.22 -17.62
C ALA A 148 -9.93 5.59 -18.14
N LEU A 149 -9.24 5.60 -19.29
CA LEU A 149 -8.78 6.84 -19.92
C LEU A 149 -9.95 7.74 -20.34
N ASP A 150 -11.01 7.18 -20.90
CA ASP A 150 -12.20 7.95 -21.30
C ASP A 150 -12.92 8.53 -20.07
N ALA A 151 -12.99 7.78 -18.97
CA ALA A 151 -13.53 8.26 -17.69
C ALA A 151 -12.69 9.41 -17.12
N ASP A 152 -11.36 9.29 -17.13
CA ASP A 152 -10.44 10.37 -16.72
C ASP A 152 -10.64 11.63 -17.57
N LEU A 153 -10.69 11.49 -18.89
CA LEU A 153 -10.88 12.62 -19.81
C LEU A 153 -12.23 13.32 -19.59
N SER A 154 -13.31 12.55 -19.43
CA SER A 154 -14.64 13.11 -19.16
C SER A 154 -14.66 13.85 -17.83
N PHE A 155 -14.11 13.23 -16.79
CA PHE A 155 -14.07 13.82 -15.45
C PHE A 155 -13.28 15.13 -15.43
N LEU A 156 -12.13 15.17 -16.10
CA LEU A 156 -11.34 16.39 -16.21
C LEU A 156 -12.09 17.50 -16.96
N ALA A 157 -12.74 17.17 -18.08
CA ALA A 157 -13.51 18.15 -18.86
C ALA A 157 -14.71 18.74 -18.10
N ASP A 158 -15.31 17.98 -17.17
CA ASP A 158 -16.44 18.43 -16.36
C ASP A 158 -16.02 19.31 -15.17
N HIS A 159 -14.75 19.26 -14.77
CA HIS A 159 -14.25 19.89 -13.54
C HIS A 159 -13.12 20.91 -13.72
N PHE A 160 -12.50 21.01 -14.90
CA PHE A 160 -11.39 21.92 -15.22
C PHE A 160 -11.48 22.52 -16.63
#